data_AF-A0A8G2F3H9-F1
#
_entry.id   AF-A0A8G2F3H9-F1
#
_cell.length_a   1.000
_cell.length_b   1.000
_cell.length_c   1.000
_cell.angle_alpha   90.00
_cell.angle_beta   90.00
_cell.angle_gamma   90.00
#
_symmetry.space_group_name_H-M   'P 1'
#
loop_
_entity.id
_entity.type
_entity.pdbx_description
1 polymer ?
#
loop_
_entity_poly.entity_id
_entity_poly.type
_entity_poly.pdbx_seq_one_letter_code
_entity_poly.pdbx_strand_id
1 'polypeptide(L)'
;MNKILLLSGLLAFSVALPVQSKDKKDKGVKPVEQTSKNGIKPYSSVITADAKTMQGLFTTHKVGADWYFEIPDSILSRVILAVTRYTTTPVDGGLYGGEMANEQTVYWEKAPNNKLLLRSLVLDATAEENSDISKAVAVSSENPIIGIFSIEALNNGSSVIKVTDFFAGDNQAVSLPARTKKEYNLGSIQGDKSTYRI
;
A
#
# COMPACT_ATOMS: atom_id res chain seq x y z
N MET A 1 58.34 -0.86 32.28
CA MET A 1 59.24 -1.75 31.55
C MET A 1 59.80 -2.78 32.51
N ASN A 2 59.28 -4.00 32.47
CA ASN A 2 59.92 -5.21 33.01
C ASN A 2 59.26 -6.44 32.37
N LYS A 3 60.11 -7.43 32.12
CA LYS A 3 59.99 -8.59 31.23
C LYS A 3 59.07 -9.68 31.82
N ILE A 4 58.54 -10.56 30.96
CA ILE A 4 58.71 -12.04 31.00
C ILE A 4 57.62 -12.73 30.15
N LEU A 5 58.07 -13.41 29.09
CA LEU A 5 57.37 -14.52 28.42
C LEU A 5 57.62 -15.78 29.26
N LEU A 6 56.61 -16.64 29.46
CA LEU A 6 56.81 -18.07 29.65
C LEU A 6 55.53 -18.86 29.32
N LEU A 7 55.78 -20.09 28.89
CA LEU A 7 55.02 -20.99 28.04
C LEU A 7 54.67 -22.26 28.84
N SER A 8 53.43 -22.74 28.77
CA SER A 8 52.98 -24.15 28.91
C SER A 8 51.45 -24.15 28.93
N GLY A 9 50.67 -25.11 28.45
CA GLY A 9 50.93 -26.49 28.03
C GLY A 9 49.71 -27.32 28.47
N LEU A 10 48.88 -27.72 27.50
CA LEU A 10 47.97 -28.89 27.43
C LEU A 10 47.21 -29.39 28.70
N LEU A 11 45.88 -29.57 28.59
CA LEU A 11 45.23 -30.89 28.79
C LEU A 11 43.75 -30.88 28.35
N ALA A 12 43.36 -31.90 27.59
CA ALA A 12 42.00 -32.18 27.14
C ALA A 12 41.20 -32.96 28.22
N PHE A 13 39.89 -32.72 28.32
CA PHE A 13 38.96 -33.66 28.94
C PHE A 13 37.61 -33.64 28.19
N SER A 14 37.35 -34.73 27.46
CA SER A 14 36.04 -35.05 26.88
C SER A 14 35.12 -35.62 27.95
N VAL A 15 33.88 -35.15 28.01
CA VAL A 15 32.79 -35.83 28.73
C VAL A 15 31.66 -36.06 27.74
N ALA A 16 31.41 -37.33 27.41
CA ALA A 16 30.24 -37.79 26.69
C ALA A 16 29.13 -38.13 27.69
N LEU A 17 27.89 -37.71 27.40
CA LEU A 17 26.68 -38.19 28.07
C LEU A 17 25.66 -38.70 27.02
N PRO A 18 24.83 -39.69 27.37
CA PRO A 18 24.21 -40.59 26.42
C PRO A 18 22.88 -40.07 25.85
N VAL A 19 22.64 -40.45 24.59
CA VAL A 19 21.38 -40.30 23.84
C VAL A 19 20.30 -41.22 24.44
N GLN A 20 19.12 -40.66 24.74
CA GLN A 20 17.91 -41.41 25.09
C GLN A 20 16.81 -41.07 24.07
N SER A 21 16.48 -42.03 23.20
CA SER A 21 15.34 -41.97 22.30
C SER A 21 14.04 -42.23 23.07
N LYS A 22 13.05 -41.34 22.89
CA LYS A 22 11.65 -41.60 23.27
C LYS A 22 10.75 -41.25 22.09
N ASP A 23 10.18 -42.29 21.50
CA ASP A 23 9.02 -42.21 20.60
C ASP A 23 7.85 -41.51 21.30
N LYS A 24 7.33 -40.45 20.68
CA LYS A 24 6.01 -39.88 21.01
C LYS A 24 5.28 -39.47 19.74
N LYS A 25 4.29 -40.31 19.41
CA LYS A 25 3.01 -40.07 18.75
C LYS A 25 2.82 -38.69 18.10
N ASP A 26 2.69 -38.75 16.79
CA ASP A 26 2.13 -37.76 15.89
C ASP A 26 0.80 -37.20 16.44
N LYS A 27 0.83 -35.92 16.85
CA LYS A 27 -0.36 -35.11 17.11
C LYS A 27 -0.37 -34.05 16.02
N GLY A 28 -1.39 -34.12 15.17
CA GLY A 28 -1.62 -33.23 14.03
C GLY A 28 -1.30 -31.77 14.33
N VAL A 29 -0.34 -31.27 13.57
CA VAL A 29 0.03 -29.85 13.53
C VAL A 29 -1.14 -29.10 12.90
N LYS A 30 -1.86 -28.31 13.71
CA LYS A 30 -2.68 -27.21 13.19
C LYS A 30 -1.75 -26.28 12.39
N PRO A 31 -2.12 -25.83 11.17
CA PRO A 31 -1.27 -24.95 10.39
C PRO A 31 -0.93 -23.72 11.22
N VAL A 32 0.36 -23.58 11.53
CA VAL A 32 0.92 -22.36 12.12
C VAL A 32 0.73 -21.28 11.07
N GLU A 33 -0.09 -20.29 11.40
CA GLU A 33 -0.22 -19.06 10.65
C GLU A 33 1.17 -18.42 10.54
N GLN A 34 1.85 -18.68 9.42
CA GLN A 34 3.11 -18.05 9.09
C GLN A 34 2.82 -16.58 8.79
N THR A 35 2.81 -15.78 9.85
CA THR A 35 3.13 -14.36 9.72
C THR A 35 4.60 -14.30 9.30
N SER A 36 4.83 -14.12 8.00
CA SER A 36 6.17 -13.93 7.47
C SER A 36 6.79 -12.69 8.14
N LYS A 37 8.10 -12.72 8.41
CA LYS A 37 8.87 -11.69 9.14
C LYS A 37 8.81 -10.26 8.55
N ASN A 38 8.02 -10.05 7.49
CA ASN A 38 7.95 -8.85 6.68
C ASN A 38 6.54 -8.23 6.60
N GLY A 39 5.58 -8.72 7.40
CA GLY A 39 4.21 -8.19 7.46
C GLY A 39 3.28 -8.67 6.34
N ILE A 40 3.81 -9.39 5.34
CA ILE A 40 3.05 -9.97 4.23
C ILE A 40 2.38 -11.26 4.70
N LYS A 41 1.07 -11.34 4.52
CA LYS A 41 0.23 -12.48 4.87
C LYS A 41 -0.01 -13.37 3.64
N PRO A 42 -0.39 -14.65 3.82
CA PRO A 42 -0.85 -15.49 2.72
C PRO A 42 -2.05 -14.87 2.00
N TYR A 43 -2.09 -14.95 0.67
CA TYR A 43 -3.17 -14.32 -0.13
C TYR A 43 -4.57 -14.72 0.35
N SER A 44 -4.80 -16.01 0.57
CA SER A 44 -6.10 -16.55 1.01
C SER A 44 -6.53 -16.09 2.41
N SER A 45 -5.62 -15.54 3.21
CA SER A 45 -5.95 -14.95 4.52
C SER A 45 -6.38 -13.48 4.42
N VAL A 46 -6.00 -12.79 3.34
CA VAL A 46 -6.37 -11.40 3.07
C VAL A 46 -7.59 -11.34 2.16
N ILE A 47 -7.54 -12.09 1.05
CA ILE A 47 -8.63 -12.24 0.10
C ILE A 47 -9.26 -13.60 0.33
N THR A 48 -10.33 -13.61 1.11
CA THR A 48 -11.06 -14.81 1.51
C THR A 48 -11.96 -15.32 0.37
N ALA A 49 -12.44 -16.56 0.48
CA ALA A 49 -13.28 -17.17 -0.56
C ALA A 49 -14.66 -16.48 -0.75
N ASP A 50 -15.12 -15.75 0.25
CA ASP A 50 -16.36 -14.96 0.23
C ASP A 50 -16.16 -13.54 -0.33
N ALA A 51 -14.92 -13.17 -0.71
CA ALA A 51 -14.62 -11.86 -1.28
C ALA A 51 -15.40 -11.62 -2.58
N LYS A 52 -16.07 -10.45 -2.66
CA LYS A 52 -16.66 -10.00 -3.92
C LYS A 52 -15.57 -9.37 -4.77
N THR A 53 -15.30 -9.96 -5.93
CA THR A 53 -14.18 -9.56 -6.79
C THR A 53 -14.69 -8.92 -8.08
N MET A 54 -14.07 -7.81 -8.47
CA MET A 54 -14.36 -7.09 -9.71
C MET A 54 -13.06 -6.91 -10.50
N GLN A 55 -13.12 -7.30 -11.77
CA GLN A 55 -12.00 -7.18 -12.71
C GLN A 55 -12.08 -5.82 -13.43
N GLY A 56 -10.93 -5.17 -13.64
CA GLY A 56 -10.83 -3.86 -14.27
C GLY A 56 -9.39 -3.55 -14.69
N LEU A 57 -8.99 -2.27 -14.66
CA LEU A 57 -7.58 -1.88 -14.86
C LEU A 57 -6.64 -2.63 -13.91
N PHE A 58 -7.13 -2.86 -12.69
CA PHE A 58 -6.58 -3.77 -11.71
C PHE A 58 -7.75 -4.41 -10.96
N THR A 59 -7.50 -5.53 -10.28
CA THR A 59 -8.57 -6.28 -9.60
C THR A 59 -8.91 -5.60 -8.28
N THR A 60 -10.21 -5.46 -8.00
CA THR A 60 -10.72 -4.91 -6.75
C THR A 60 -11.48 -5.99 -5.99
N HIS A 61 -11.21 -6.13 -4.70
CA HIS A 61 -11.89 -7.08 -3.82
C HIS A 61 -12.60 -6.34 -2.70
N LYS A 62 -13.79 -6.81 -2.35
CA LYS A 62 -14.50 -6.45 -1.14
C LYS A 62 -14.57 -7.65 -0.20
N VAL A 63 -13.97 -7.51 0.99
CA VAL A 63 -13.96 -8.54 2.04
C VAL A 63 -14.65 -7.95 3.26
N GLY A 64 -15.88 -8.41 3.55
CA GLY A 64 -16.71 -7.78 4.56
C GLY A 64 -16.99 -6.30 4.26
N ALA A 65 -16.48 -5.42 5.13
CA ALA A 65 -16.57 -3.96 4.98
C ALA A 65 -15.34 -3.35 4.29
N ASP A 66 -14.26 -4.10 4.14
CA ASP A 66 -13.00 -3.61 3.63
C ASP A 66 -12.85 -3.77 2.12
N TRP A 67 -12.13 -2.83 1.53
CA TRP A 67 -11.79 -2.80 0.12
C TRP A 67 -10.29 -2.98 -0.07
N TYR A 68 -9.94 -3.83 -1.02
CA TYR A 68 -8.57 -4.16 -1.39
C TYR A 68 -8.37 -3.99 -2.88
N PHE A 69 -7.21 -3.45 -3.27
CA PHE A 69 -6.77 -3.44 -4.65
C PHE A 69 -5.63 -4.43 -4.83
N GLU A 70 -5.70 -5.21 -5.90
CA GLU A 70 -4.62 -6.07 -6.36
C GLU A 70 -4.01 -5.42 -7.60
N ILE A 71 -2.87 -4.74 -7.39
CA ILE A 71 -2.16 -3.94 -8.40
C ILE A 71 -1.10 -4.82 -9.10
N PRO A 72 -1.25 -5.12 -10.39
CA PRO A 72 -0.23 -5.86 -11.14
C PRO A 72 1.05 -5.06 -11.31
N ASP A 73 2.20 -5.74 -11.30
CA ASP A 73 3.50 -5.09 -11.57
C ASP A 73 3.56 -4.45 -12.96
N SER A 74 2.75 -4.94 -13.92
CA SER A 74 2.63 -4.40 -15.28
C SER A 74 2.01 -3.01 -15.37
N ILE A 75 1.36 -2.53 -14.31
CA ILE A 75 0.77 -1.18 -14.27
C ILE A 75 1.55 -0.21 -13.37
N LEU A 76 2.64 -0.67 -12.75
CA LEU A 76 3.53 0.21 -12.01
C LEU A 76 4.16 1.23 -12.97
N SER A 77 4.33 2.46 -12.49
CA SER A 77 4.82 3.61 -13.26
C SER A 77 3.98 3.98 -14.49
N ARG A 78 2.82 3.34 -14.71
CA ARG A 78 1.87 3.76 -15.74
C ARG A 78 1.01 4.90 -15.20
N VAL A 79 0.87 5.94 -16.01
CA VAL A 79 0.04 7.09 -15.69
C VAL A 79 -1.44 6.71 -15.85
N ILE A 80 -2.23 7.03 -14.83
CA ILE A 80 -3.66 6.73 -14.72
C ILE A 80 -4.39 8.04 -14.44
N LEU A 81 -5.43 8.34 -15.21
CA LEU A 81 -6.34 9.45 -14.88
C LEU A 81 -7.45 8.93 -13.97
N ALA A 82 -7.49 9.41 -12.74
CA ALA A 82 -8.53 9.11 -11.76
C ALA A 82 -9.53 10.28 -11.71
N VAL A 83 -10.81 10.00 -11.97
CA VAL A 83 -11.88 11.01 -11.95
C VAL A 83 -12.90 10.65 -10.88
N THR A 84 -13.13 11.56 -9.94
CA THR A 84 -14.18 11.48 -8.94
C THR A 84 -15.42 12.19 -9.45
N ARG A 85 -16.58 11.53 -9.38
CA ARG A 85 -17.87 12.08 -9.82
C ARG A 85 -18.90 12.01 -8.72
N TYR A 86 -19.82 12.98 -8.70
CA TYR A 86 -20.98 12.91 -7.82
C TYR A 86 -21.89 11.77 -8.27
N THR A 87 -22.25 10.85 -7.38
CA THR A 87 -23.24 9.81 -7.69
C THR A 87 -24.65 10.39 -7.67
N THR A 88 -24.92 11.22 -6.67
CA THR A 88 -26.15 11.96 -6.43
C THR A 88 -25.82 13.24 -5.67
N THR A 89 -26.71 14.23 -5.72
CA THR A 89 -26.55 15.52 -5.06
C THR A 89 -27.85 15.89 -4.33
N PRO A 90 -27.78 16.69 -3.25
CA PRO A 90 -28.99 17.22 -2.61
C PRO A 90 -29.80 18.08 -3.58
N VAL A 91 -31.13 18.08 -3.42
CA VAL A 91 -32.02 18.99 -4.12
C VAL A 91 -31.57 20.43 -3.85
N ASP A 92 -31.61 21.27 -4.89
CA ASP A 92 -31.16 22.68 -4.89
C ASP A 92 -29.66 22.88 -4.57
N GLY A 93 -28.84 21.83 -4.63
CA GLY A 93 -27.39 21.88 -4.39
C GLY A 93 -26.57 22.46 -5.55
N GLY A 94 -27.20 22.86 -6.67
CA GLY A 94 -26.52 23.46 -7.83
C GLY A 94 -25.55 22.53 -8.58
N LEU A 95 -25.51 21.26 -8.22
CA LEU A 95 -24.68 20.21 -8.81
C LEU A 95 -25.57 19.02 -9.17
N TYR A 96 -25.17 18.24 -10.16
CA TYR A 96 -25.93 17.08 -10.64
C TYR A 96 -25.12 15.78 -10.52
N GLY A 97 -25.84 14.67 -10.33
CA GLY A 97 -25.24 13.34 -10.43
C GLY A 97 -24.56 13.14 -11.79
N GLY A 98 -23.35 12.61 -11.78
CA GLY A 98 -22.50 12.39 -12.96
C GLY A 98 -21.48 13.51 -13.22
N GLU A 99 -21.65 14.69 -12.62
CA GLU A 99 -20.69 15.78 -12.75
C GLU A 99 -19.34 15.42 -12.10
N MET A 100 -18.27 15.94 -12.69
CA MET A 100 -16.92 15.76 -12.19
C MET A 100 -16.71 16.61 -10.93
N ALA A 101 -16.32 15.96 -9.84
CA ALA A 101 -16.00 16.60 -8.58
C ALA A 101 -14.50 16.88 -8.46
N ASN A 102 -13.67 15.95 -8.91
CA ASN A 102 -12.21 16.02 -8.84
C ASN A 102 -11.60 15.15 -9.93
N GLU A 103 -10.41 15.51 -10.40
CA GLU A 103 -9.59 14.70 -11.28
C GLU A 103 -8.14 14.74 -10.80
N GLN A 104 -7.45 13.62 -10.90
CA GLN A 104 -6.04 13.49 -10.52
C GLN A 104 -5.33 12.58 -11.52
N THR A 105 -4.16 12.98 -11.97
CA THR A 105 -3.28 12.12 -12.77
C THR A 105 -2.33 11.43 -11.82
N VAL A 106 -2.36 10.10 -11.73
CA VAL A 106 -1.67 9.33 -10.70
C VAL A 106 -0.88 8.16 -11.28
N TYR A 107 0.09 7.66 -10.52
CA TYR A 107 0.78 6.41 -10.84
C TYR A 107 1.20 5.67 -9.56
N TRP A 108 1.38 4.36 -9.68
CA TRP A 108 1.82 3.49 -8.59
C TRP A 108 3.33 3.31 -8.61
N GLU A 109 3.97 3.37 -7.45
CA GLU A 109 5.41 3.18 -7.27
C GLU A 109 5.68 2.24 -6.08
N LYS A 110 6.58 1.27 -6.27
CA LYS A 110 7.04 0.40 -5.17
C LYS A 110 8.05 1.16 -4.31
N ALA A 111 7.83 1.12 -3.00
CA ALA A 111 8.75 1.68 -2.01
C ALA A 111 9.40 0.56 -1.17
N PRO A 112 10.52 0.86 -0.50
CA PRO A 112 11.11 -0.04 0.49
C PRO A 112 10.12 -0.45 1.58
N ASN A 113 10.44 -1.52 2.30
CA ASN A 113 9.63 -2.03 3.43
C ASN A 113 8.21 -2.48 3.05
N ASN A 114 8.05 -3.09 1.86
CA ASN A 114 6.77 -3.63 1.37
C ASN A 114 5.66 -2.58 1.35
N LYS A 115 5.98 -1.39 0.83
CA LYS A 115 5.01 -0.31 0.65
C LYS A 115 4.76 -0.06 -0.82
N LEU A 116 3.54 0.31 -1.14
CA LEU A 116 3.14 0.82 -2.43
C LEU A 116 2.71 2.27 -2.25
N LEU A 117 3.27 3.15 -3.07
CA LEU A 117 2.97 4.58 -3.07
C LEU A 117 2.02 4.89 -4.23
N LEU A 118 1.05 5.74 -3.96
CA LEU A 118 0.29 6.44 -4.98
C LEU A 118 0.83 7.85 -5.09
N ARG A 119 1.29 8.25 -6.27
CA ARG A 119 1.81 9.59 -6.52
C ARG A 119 0.90 10.35 -7.46
N SER A 120 0.79 11.65 -7.24
CA SER A 120 0.15 12.56 -8.18
C SER A 120 1.19 13.13 -9.13
N LEU A 121 0.96 13.01 -10.43
CA LEU A 121 1.80 13.61 -11.46
C LEU A 121 1.48 15.10 -11.57
N VAL A 122 2.45 15.96 -11.31
CA VAL A 122 2.34 17.42 -11.48
C VAL A 122 3.10 17.82 -12.73
N LEU A 123 2.38 18.24 -13.77
CA LEU A 123 2.94 18.63 -15.08
C LEU A 123 3.21 20.15 -15.18
N ASP A 124 3.72 20.78 -14.12
CA ASP A 124 3.85 22.24 -14.09
C ASP A 124 5.21 22.76 -14.60
N ALA A 125 6.20 21.87 -14.73
CA ALA A 125 7.54 22.23 -15.19
C ALA A 125 7.93 21.41 -16.42
N THR A 126 7.87 22.04 -17.59
CA THR A 126 8.34 21.47 -18.85
C THR A 126 9.63 22.14 -19.29
N ALA A 127 10.62 21.35 -19.68
CA ALA A 127 11.84 21.82 -20.32
C ALA A 127 12.12 20.96 -21.55
N GLU A 128 12.85 21.50 -22.52
CA GLU A 128 13.27 20.70 -23.67
C GLU A 128 14.14 19.52 -23.23
N GLU A 129 13.87 18.36 -23.82
CA GLU A 129 14.58 17.11 -23.55
C GLU A 129 16.09 17.32 -23.75
N ASN A 130 16.90 16.86 -22.79
CA ASN A 130 18.37 16.96 -22.76
C ASN A 130 18.97 18.36 -22.52
N SER A 131 18.17 19.40 -22.23
CA SER A 131 18.70 20.70 -21.79
C SER A 131 19.23 20.67 -20.35
N ASP A 132 20.18 21.54 -19.99
CA ASP A 132 20.61 21.67 -18.58
C ASP A 132 19.46 22.16 -17.66
N ILE A 133 18.50 22.87 -18.25
CA ILE A 133 17.25 23.27 -17.59
C ILE A 133 16.40 22.04 -17.24
N SER A 134 16.34 21.02 -18.10
CA SER A 134 15.58 19.78 -17.80
C SER A 134 16.14 19.02 -16.60
N LYS A 135 17.46 19.02 -16.42
CA LYS A 135 18.10 18.45 -15.21
C LYS A 135 17.73 19.25 -13.96
N ALA A 136 17.78 20.58 -14.04
CA ALA A 136 17.41 21.45 -12.92
C ALA A 136 15.94 21.29 -12.54
N VAL A 137 15.05 21.19 -13.54
CA VAL A 137 13.61 20.94 -13.35
C VAL A 137 13.37 19.58 -12.70
N ALA A 138 14.01 18.50 -13.19
CA ALA A 138 13.85 17.16 -12.64
C ALA A 138 14.32 17.04 -11.18
N VAL A 139 15.38 17.76 -10.80
CA VAL A 139 15.87 17.78 -9.41
C VAL A 139 15.02 18.68 -8.50
N SER A 140 14.37 19.70 -9.07
CA SER A 140 13.56 20.66 -8.32
C SER A 140 12.08 20.27 -8.21
N SER A 141 11.65 19.26 -8.99
CA SER A 141 10.24 18.86 -9.12
C SER A 141 10.10 17.40 -8.77
N GLU A 142 9.36 17.10 -7.71
CA GLU A 142 9.02 15.73 -7.30
C GLU A 142 7.50 15.58 -7.26
N ASN A 143 7.01 14.46 -7.76
CA ASN A 143 5.59 14.14 -7.73
C ASN A 143 5.15 13.79 -6.29
N PRO A 144 4.22 14.53 -5.67
CA PRO A 144 3.84 14.31 -4.28
C PRO A 144 3.24 12.91 -4.08
N ILE A 145 3.58 12.31 -2.94
CA ILE A 145 2.97 11.07 -2.47
C ILE A 145 1.62 11.41 -1.86
N ILE A 146 0.55 10.94 -2.52
CA ILE A 146 -0.83 11.16 -2.09
C ILE A 146 -1.41 9.96 -1.33
N GLY A 147 -0.78 8.79 -1.41
CA GLY A 147 -1.16 7.61 -0.64
C GLY A 147 0.03 6.69 -0.37
N ILE A 148 0.04 6.07 0.81
CA ILE A 148 1.03 5.06 1.22
C ILE A 148 0.28 3.85 1.72
N PHE A 149 0.54 2.70 1.11
CA PHE A 149 -0.17 1.46 1.40
C PHE A 149 0.83 0.38 1.80
N SER A 150 0.54 -0.33 2.88
CA SER A 150 1.28 -1.56 3.22
C SER A 150 0.79 -2.69 2.31
N ILE A 151 1.72 -3.47 1.77
CA ILE A 151 1.40 -4.65 0.97
C ILE A 151 1.00 -5.78 1.93
N GLU A 152 -0.28 -6.12 1.93
CA GLU A 152 -0.87 -7.14 2.82
C GLU A 152 -0.63 -8.55 2.28
N ALA A 153 -0.62 -8.74 0.97
CA ALA A 153 -0.37 -10.02 0.31
C ALA A 153 0.24 -9.83 -1.09
N LEU A 154 0.82 -10.91 -1.63
CA LEU A 154 1.31 -10.97 -3.01
C LEU A 154 0.59 -12.08 -3.77
N ASN A 155 0.31 -11.86 -5.06
CA ASN A 155 -0.31 -12.84 -5.94
C ASN A 155 0.23 -12.73 -7.36
N ASN A 156 0.96 -13.73 -7.86
CA ASN A 156 1.40 -13.81 -9.26
C ASN A 156 1.94 -12.51 -9.90
N GLY A 157 2.79 -11.77 -9.17
CA GLY A 157 3.33 -10.50 -9.66
C GLY A 157 2.41 -9.29 -9.44
N SER A 158 1.39 -9.43 -8.59
CA SER A 158 0.54 -8.35 -8.11
C SER A 158 0.74 -8.12 -6.62
N SER A 159 0.58 -6.87 -6.20
CA SER A 159 0.59 -6.45 -4.80
C SER A 159 -0.82 -6.16 -4.31
N VAL A 160 -1.24 -6.80 -3.21
CA VAL A 160 -2.55 -6.58 -2.59
C VAL A 160 -2.43 -5.55 -1.49
N ILE A 161 -3.21 -4.48 -1.57
CA ILE A 161 -3.23 -3.37 -0.61
C ILE A 161 -4.64 -3.13 -0.09
N LYS A 162 -4.79 -2.81 1.19
CA LYS A 162 -6.05 -2.32 1.76
C LYS A 162 -6.21 -0.83 1.45
N VAL A 163 -7.35 -0.43 0.90
CA VAL A 163 -7.60 0.96 0.48
C VAL A 163 -8.77 1.63 1.19
N THR A 164 -9.49 0.90 2.05
CA THR A 164 -10.68 1.41 2.78
C THR A 164 -10.40 2.77 3.42
N ASP A 165 -9.32 2.88 4.20
CA ASP A 165 -9.02 4.07 4.99
C ASP A 165 -8.61 5.26 4.11
N PHE A 166 -8.00 4.98 2.96
CA PHE A 166 -7.66 6.00 1.98
C PHE A 166 -8.93 6.64 1.42
N PHE A 167 -9.91 5.85 0.98
CA PHE A 167 -11.15 6.40 0.47
C PHE A 167 -12.03 7.00 1.57
N ALA A 168 -12.07 6.39 2.76
CA ALA A 168 -12.83 6.89 3.91
C ALA A 168 -12.27 8.17 4.53
N GLY A 169 -10.98 8.43 4.35
CA GLY A 169 -10.30 9.61 4.85
C GLY A 169 -10.58 10.85 4.02
N ASP A 170 -10.45 12.03 4.65
CA ASP A 170 -10.51 13.29 3.94
C ASP A 170 -9.14 13.66 3.34
N ASN A 171 -8.79 13.04 2.22
CA ASN A 171 -7.57 13.38 1.47
C ASN A 171 -7.90 14.08 0.15
N GLN A 172 -7.04 15.00 -0.28
CA GLN A 172 -7.29 15.82 -1.46
C GLN A 172 -7.30 15.05 -2.79
N ALA A 173 -6.75 13.83 -2.83
CA ALA A 173 -6.67 13.05 -4.06
C ALA A 173 -8.04 12.45 -4.47
N VAL A 174 -8.92 12.16 -3.51
CA VAL A 174 -10.26 11.59 -3.79
C VAL A 174 -11.42 12.38 -3.18
N SER A 175 -11.14 13.39 -2.36
CA SER A 175 -12.15 14.27 -1.77
C SER A 175 -12.50 15.44 -2.70
N LEU A 176 -13.46 16.26 -2.27
CA LEU A 176 -13.84 17.48 -2.96
C LEU A 176 -12.70 18.53 -2.91
N PRO A 177 -12.51 19.32 -3.97
CA PRO A 177 -11.55 20.42 -3.97
C PRO A 177 -11.82 21.40 -2.82
N ALA A 178 -10.75 21.97 -2.26
CA ALA A 178 -10.85 22.91 -1.13
C ALA A 178 -11.76 24.11 -1.44
N ARG A 179 -11.79 24.56 -2.70
CA ARG A 179 -12.68 25.63 -3.17
C ARG A 179 -14.15 25.24 -3.03
N THR A 180 -14.54 24.07 -3.53
CA THR A 180 -15.91 23.55 -3.44
C THR A 180 -16.32 23.39 -1.98
N LYS A 181 -15.44 22.85 -1.13
CA LYS A 181 -15.70 22.76 0.31
C LYS A 181 -15.97 24.13 0.94
N LYS A 182 -15.20 25.15 0.56
CA LYS A 182 -15.39 26.52 1.05
C LYS A 182 -16.71 27.15 0.56
N GLU A 183 -17.05 26.95 -0.72
CA GLU A 183 -18.28 27.49 -1.33
C GLU A 183 -19.54 26.91 -0.67
N TYR A 184 -19.55 25.61 -0.35
CA TYR A 184 -20.66 24.93 0.32
C TYR A 184 -20.52 24.86 1.85
N ASN A 185 -19.51 25.51 2.43
CA ASN A 185 -19.19 25.46 3.86
C ASN A 185 -19.14 24.02 4.44
N LEU A 186 -18.50 23.11 3.70
CA LEU A 186 -18.37 21.70 4.05
C LEU A 186 -17.20 21.50 5.01
N GLY A 187 -17.45 20.73 6.08
CA GLY A 187 -16.42 20.23 6.98
C GLY A 187 -15.66 19.04 6.39
N SER A 188 -14.84 18.39 7.22
CA SER A 188 -14.22 17.12 6.88
C SER A 188 -15.27 16.04 6.59
N ILE A 189 -14.87 15.03 5.82
CA ILE A 189 -15.68 13.82 5.63
C ILE A 189 -16.05 13.21 6.99
N GLN A 190 -17.32 12.86 7.16
CA GLN A 190 -17.85 12.18 8.35
C GLN A 190 -17.97 10.69 8.02
N GLY A 191 -17.00 9.87 8.46
CA GLY A 191 -16.94 8.45 8.11
C GLY A 191 -18.17 7.63 8.52
N ASP A 192 -18.91 8.05 9.55
CA ASP A 192 -20.17 7.45 9.99
C ASP A 192 -21.38 7.81 9.10
N LYS A 193 -21.26 8.86 8.26
CA LYS A 193 -22.30 9.37 7.37
C LYS A 193 -21.91 9.36 5.90
N SER A 194 -20.74 8.81 5.57
CA SER A 194 -20.21 8.75 4.22
C SER A 194 -20.11 7.30 3.77
N THR A 195 -20.46 7.04 2.51
CA THR A 195 -20.31 5.73 1.88
C THR A 195 -19.61 5.88 0.54
N TYR A 196 -18.77 4.89 0.21
CA TYR A 196 -18.00 4.85 -1.02
C TYR A 196 -18.45 3.68 -1.86
N ARG A 197 -18.57 3.93 -3.16
CA ARG A 197 -18.73 2.89 -4.18
C ARG A 197 -17.50 2.99 -5.07
N ILE A 198 -16.71 1.91 -5.04
CA ILE A 198 -15.54 1.72 -5.90
C ILE A 198 -15.93 0.74 -6.99
#